data_AF-D6V620-F1
#
_entry.id   AF-D6V620-F1
#
_cell.length_a   1.000
_cell.length_b   1.000
_cell.length_c   1.000
_cell.angle_alpha   90.00
_cell.angle_beta   90.00
_cell.angle_gamma   90.00
#
_symmetry.space_group_name_H-M   'P 1'
#
loop_
_entity.id
_entity.type
_entity.pdbx_description
1 polymer ?
#
loop_
_entity_poly.entity_id
_entity_poly.type
_entity_poly.pdbx_seq_one_letter_code
_entity_poly.pdbx_strand_id
1 'polypeptide(L)'
;MTTIGAYSTSLLNSASQGYATTTAQPSLAQVLDEQNSDSSSSSSTNVTLSDAAKSYLASMQDAAATGDSADVSLDTLAANARAWFDTQYDSLGISSAMLDGKVAVDFSSQSRATLSAVASNTDGLFTSDESAAATSELQARFNNAMASHVVIARHTGDYASLYQAASDYLDQASDGEKATAAWKAQKLAVTTGLSAANSNFGKAPDTGDANDPVAALLDGPDSGITTLGSDATTSQVAANARAMLDDQENKAKDNGTTLSFYSSQTSGQKVDFTNFDNRTLATIMLNPDSSFSSDEIYAAKQELNQRTRTAMYNTLFPSSNGSPDSSSTGALGLMQTYNNMSAEEKTVLGVTDTTTSRVLASYKTQQSVQNTLASYL
;
A
#
# COMPACT_ATOMS: atom_id res chain seq x y z
N MET A 1 -27.22 -34.65 55.39
CA MET A 1 -26.72 -35.04 54.05
C MET A 1 -27.05 -33.90 53.11
N THR A 2 -26.16 -32.91 53.04
CA THR A 2 -25.12 -32.74 52.00
C THR A 2 -25.61 -31.78 50.93
N THR A 3 -25.36 -30.50 51.18
CA THR A 3 -25.42 -29.41 50.20
C THR A 3 -24.00 -29.23 49.65
N ILE A 4 -23.81 -29.31 48.34
CA ILE A 4 -22.54 -28.97 47.68
C ILE A 4 -22.74 -27.60 47.02
N GLY A 5 -21.95 -26.64 47.49
CA GLY A 5 -21.86 -25.28 47.00
C GLY A 5 -20.78 -25.09 45.95
N ALA A 6 -20.76 -23.86 45.45
CA ALA A 6 -19.85 -23.30 44.45
C ALA A 6 -18.36 -23.48 44.80
N TYR A 7 -17.54 -23.62 43.75
CA TYR A 7 -16.09 -23.49 43.84
C TYR A 7 -15.59 -22.49 42.81
N SER A 8 -15.28 -21.28 43.28
CA SER A 8 -14.18 -20.48 42.78
C SER A 8 -12.93 -20.90 43.55
N THR A 9 -11.77 -21.02 42.90
CA THR A 9 -10.48 -21.15 43.59
C THR A 9 -9.43 -20.25 42.99
N SER A 10 -9.07 -19.24 43.78
CA SER A 10 -7.76 -18.60 43.84
C SER A 10 -6.67 -19.63 44.20
N LEU A 11 -5.51 -19.60 43.54
CA LEU A 11 -4.29 -20.22 44.05
C LEU A 11 -3.07 -19.33 43.78
N LEU A 12 -2.57 -18.73 44.85
CA LEU A 12 -1.20 -18.25 45.01
C LEU A 12 -0.36 -19.40 45.61
N ASN A 13 0.80 -19.62 44.99
CA ASN A 13 2.09 -19.95 45.58
C ASN A 13 2.30 -21.31 46.29
N SER A 14 3.16 -22.16 45.70
CA SER A 14 4.51 -22.50 46.19
C SER A 14 4.93 -23.97 46.02
N ALA A 15 6.22 -24.10 45.67
CA ALA A 15 7.10 -25.28 45.69
C ALA A 15 6.97 -26.32 44.57
N SER A 16 8.04 -26.95 44.05
CA SER A 16 9.48 -26.68 43.93
C SER A 16 10.06 -27.88 43.16
N GLN A 17 11.19 -27.66 42.47
CA GLN A 17 12.18 -28.63 41.97
C GLN A 17 11.87 -29.54 40.76
N GLY A 18 12.68 -29.36 39.71
CA GLY A 18 13.18 -30.50 38.92
C GLY A 18 13.62 -30.20 37.47
N TYR A 19 14.92 -29.90 37.28
CA TYR A 19 15.72 -29.99 36.03
C TYR A 19 15.41 -28.95 34.92
N ALA A 20 16.36 -28.27 34.26
CA ALA A 20 17.81 -28.28 34.25
C ALA A 20 18.28 -26.85 33.86
N THR A 21 19.31 -26.36 34.55
CA THR A 21 19.99 -25.10 34.20
C THR A 21 20.85 -25.33 32.97
N THR A 22 20.50 -24.73 31.83
CA THR A 22 21.46 -24.52 30.74
C THR A 22 22.53 -23.58 31.29
N THR A 23 23.73 -24.09 31.48
CA THR A 23 24.91 -23.27 31.76
C THR A 23 25.05 -22.25 30.63
N ALA A 24 24.89 -20.98 30.95
CA ALA A 24 25.33 -19.89 30.09
C ALA A 24 26.80 -20.15 29.73
N GLN A 25 27.12 -20.19 28.44
CA GLN A 25 28.51 -20.13 28.03
C GLN A 25 29.13 -18.86 28.60
N PRO A 26 30.32 -18.93 29.23
CA PRO A 26 30.99 -17.73 29.68
C PRO A 26 31.29 -16.86 28.46
N SER A 27 31.02 -15.58 28.58
CA SER A 27 31.48 -14.61 27.60
C SER A 27 33.01 -14.62 27.56
N LEU A 28 33.59 -14.33 26.40
CA LEU A 28 35.06 -14.29 26.24
C LEU A 28 35.72 -13.34 27.25
N ALA A 29 35.00 -12.30 27.69
CA ALA A 29 35.43 -11.39 28.76
C ALA A 29 35.58 -12.08 30.13
N GLN A 30 34.69 -13.01 30.49
CA GLN A 30 34.79 -13.76 31.76
C GLN A 30 35.93 -14.78 31.76
N VAL A 31 36.22 -15.39 30.60
CA VAL A 31 37.35 -16.33 30.46
C VAL A 31 38.70 -15.60 30.54
N LEU A 32 38.75 -14.34 30.11
CA LEU A 32 39.96 -13.51 30.20
C LEU A 32 40.22 -13.00 31.64
N ASP A 33 39.19 -12.74 32.44
CA ASP A 33 39.35 -12.27 33.83
C ASP A 33 39.77 -13.39 34.80
N GLU A 34 39.33 -14.64 34.57
CA GLU A 34 39.69 -15.79 35.41
C GLU A 34 41.15 -16.24 35.26
N GLN A 35 41.87 -15.79 34.23
CA GLN A 35 43.30 -16.05 34.06
C GLN A 35 44.23 -15.09 34.81
N ASN A 36 43.69 -14.05 35.48
CA ASN A 36 44.50 -12.99 36.08
C ASN A 36 44.91 -13.24 37.56
N SER A 37 44.82 -14.48 38.04
CA SER A 37 45.18 -14.85 39.41
C SER A 37 46.21 -15.99 39.48
N ASP A 38 47.28 -15.91 38.69
CA ASP A 38 48.57 -16.49 39.10
C ASP A 38 49.75 -15.72 38.49
N SER A 39 50.79 -15.62 39.31
CA SER A 39 51.89 -14.66 39.31
C SER A 39 52.99 -14.92 38.27
N SER A 40 53.48 -13.87 37.59
CA SER A 40 54.90 -13.59 37.27
C SER A 40 55.06 -12.56 36.14
N SER A 41 56.03 -11.66 36.30
CA SER A 41 56.42 -10.63 35.32
C SER A 41 56.78 -11.25 33.97
N SER A 42 56.06 -10.89 32.90
CA SER A 42 56.48 -11.11 31.51
C SER A 42 55.89 -10.03 30.61
N SER A 43 56.76 -9.53 29.74
CA SER A 43 56.58 -8.48 28.74
C SER A 43 55.22 -8.44 28.05
N SER A 44 54.68 -7.22 27.90
CA SER A 44 53.51 -6.89 27.07
C SER A 44 53.65 -7.55 25.70
N THR A 45 52.85 -8.59 25.48
CA THR A 45 52.70 -9.19 24.16
C THR A 45 51.73 -8.30 23.40
N ASN A 46 52.24 -7.45 22.52
CA ASN A 46 51.41 -6.77 21.54
C ASN A 46 50.82 -7.83 20.62
N VAL A 47 49.56 -8.21 20.86
CA VAL A 47 48.80 -9.08 19.97
C VAL A 47 48.55 -8.31 18.69
N THR A 48 49.42 -8.53 17.70
CA THR A 48 49.21 -7.99 16.35
C THR A 48 48.18 -8.89 15.68
N LEU A 49 46.93 -8.41 15.59
CA LEU A 49 45.88 -9.08 14.83
C LEU A 49 46.39 -9.30 13.39
N SER A 50 46.23 -10.52 12.87
CA SER A 50 46.52 -10.80 11.46
C SER A 50 45.62 -9.95 10.57
N ASP A 51 46.07 -9.62 9.35
CA ASP A 51 45.25 -8.79 8.45
C ASP A 51 43.92 -9.49 8.08
N ALA A 52 43.90 -10.83 8.09
CA ALA A 52 42.68 -11.61 7.98
C ALA A 52 41.75 -11.44 9.20
N ALA A 53 42.29 -11.37 10.42
CA ALA A 53 41.51 -11.13 11.63
C ALA A 53 41.01 -9.68 11.71
N LYS A 54 41.79 -8.70 11.24
CA LYS A 54 41.34 -7.31 11.10
C LYS A 54 40.24 -7.18 10.04
N SER A 55 40.37 -7.88 8.91
CA SER A 55 39.34 -7.92 7.87
C SER A 55 38.07 -8.63 8.35
N TYR A 56 38.21 -9.68 9.15
CA TYR A 56 37.08 -10.38 9.76
C TYR A 56 36.40 -9.51 10.82
N LEU A 57 37.17 -8.79 11.65
CA LEU A 57 36.65 -7.84 12.63
C LEU A 57 35.99 -6.63 11.96
N ALA A 58 36.55 -6.12 10.86
CA ALA A 58 35.94 -5.09 10.03
C ALA A 58 34.66 -5.59 9.36
N SER A 59 34.60 -6.84 8.89
CA SER A 59 33.37 -7.45 8.35
C SER A 59 32.33 -7.73 9.43
N MET A 60 32.75 -8.00 10.68
CA MET A 60 31.87 -8.07 11.84
C MET A 60 31.41 -6.69 12.29
N GLN A 61 32.22 -5.64 12.08
CA GLN A 61 31.83 -4.26 12.32
C GLN A 61 30.91 -3.72 11.21
N ASP A 62 31.03 -4.21 9.98
CA ASP A 62 30.08 -3.99 8.88
C ASP A 62 28.75 -4.74 9.12
N ALA A 63 28.82 -5.97 9.64
CA ALA A 63 27.65 -6.74 10.08
C ALA A 63 27.07 -6.24 11.43
N ALA A 64 27.83 -5.43 12.18
CA ALA A 64 27.35 -4.68 13.34
C ALA A 64 26.96 -3.24 12.98
N ALA A 65 27.26 -2.75 11.77
CA ALA A 65 26.79 -1.47 11.24
C ALA A 65 25.33 -1.55 10.73
N THR A 66 24.77 -2.76 10.63
CA THR A 66 23.32 -3.00 10.62
C THR A 66 22.68 -2.85 12.01
N GLY A 67 23.49 -2.65 13.05
CA GLY A 67 23.06 -2.34 14.41
C GLY A 67 23.33 -0.87 14.75
N ASP A 68 22.27 -0.21 15.19
CA ASP A 68 22.25 1.11 15.80
C ASP A 68 23.42 1.32 16.79
N SER A 69 24.49 1.96 16.34
CA SER A 69 25.35 2.74 17.22
C SER A 69 24.95 4.19 16.99
N ALA A 70 24.39 4.83 18.02
CA ALA A 70 23.88 6.19 18.04
C ALA A 70 24.90 7.28 17.64
N ASP A 71 26.10 6.91 17.19
CA ASP A 71 27.28 7.76 17.01
C ASP A 71 27.90 7.67 15.60
N VAL A 72 27.31 6.92 14.66
CA VAL A 72 27.76 6.95 13.26
C VAL A 72 27.20 8.21 12.58
N SER A 73 28.10 9.07 12.08
CA SER A 73 27.69 10.33 11.43
C SER A 73 26.88 10.07 10.16
N LEU A 74 25.96 10.99 9.84
CA LEU A 74 25.21 10.98 8.57
C LEU A 74 26.14 10.89 7.36
N ASP A 75 27.29 11.57 7.40
CA ASP A 75 28.28 11.57 6.32
C ASP A 75 28.87 10.16 6.10
N THR A 76 29.13 9.42 7.19
CA THR A 76 29.63 8.04 7.11
C THR A 76 28.56 7.11 6.54
N LEU A 77 27.31 7.26 6.99
CA LEU A 77 26.18 6.50 6.47
C LEU A 77 25.94 6.79 4.97
N ALA A 78 26.06 8.06 4.57
CA ALA A 78 25.92 8.49 3.18
C ALA A 78 27.03 7.90 2.29
N ALA A 79 28.29 7.94 2.74
CA ALA A 79 29.41 7.33 2.01
C ALA A 79 29.22 5.82 1.82
N ASN A 80 28.80 5.10 2.87
CA ASN A 80 28.52 3.67 2.80
C ASN A 80 27.36 3.36 1.85
N ALA A 81 26.27 4.14 1.92
CA ALA A 81 25.12 3.97 1.05
C ALA A 81 25.48 4.22 -0.43
N ARG A 82 26.34 5.20 -0.73
CA ARG A 82 26.83 5.46 -2.10
C ARG A 82 27.54 4.23 -2.66
N ALA A 83 28.50 3.69 -1.91
CA ALA A 83 29.22 2.47 -2.31
C ALA A 83 28.28 1.27 -2.49
N TRP A 84 27.25 1.17 -1.65
CA TRP A 84 26.22 0.15 -1.78
C TRP A 84 25.40 0.29 -3.07
N PHE A 85 24.91 1.50 -3.40
CA PHE A 85 24.16 1.73 -4.64
C PHE A 85 24.98 1.39 -5.89
N ASP A 86 26.26 1.77 -5.91
CA ASP A 86 27.15 1.47 -7.04
C ASP A 86 27.26 -0.05 -7.24
N THR A 87 27.40 -0.80 -6.14
CA THR A 87 27.38 -2.27 -6.16
C THR A 87 26.04 -2.84 -6.65
N GLN A 88 24.92 -2.26 -6.22
CA GLN A 88 23.59 -2.71 -6.65
C GLN A 88 23.37 -2.47 -8.14
N TYR A 89 23.76 -1.31 -8.66
CA TYR A 89 23.62 -0.97 -10.07
C TYR A 89 24.46 -1.90 -10.96
N ASP A 90 25.70 -2.17 -10.57
CA ASP A 90 26.55 -3.13 -11.26
C ASP A 90 25.95 -4.55 -11.24
N SER A 91 25.41 -4.98 -10.11
CA SER A 91 24.82 -6.32 -9.96
C SER A 91 23.49 -6.48 -10.70
N LEU A 92 22.66 -5.44 -10.75
CA LEU A 92 21.32 -5.48 -11.34
C LEU A 92 21.31 -5.04 -12.81
N GLY A 93 22.39 -4.42 -13.29
CA GLY A 93 22.46 -3.87 -14.65
C GLY A 93 21.51 -2.68 -14.85
N ILE A 94 21.22 -1.93 -13.79
CA ILE A 94 20.35 -0.74 -13.81
C ILE A 94 21.18 0.51 -13.53
N SER A 95 20.66 1.68 -13.89
CA SER A 95 21.33 2.97 -13.67
C SER A 95 20.52 3.96 -12.82
N SER A 96 19.39 3.50 -12.28
CA SER A 96 18.51 4.29 -11.43
C SER A 96 17.88 3.39 -10.37
N ALA A 97 17.70 3.94 -9.17
CA ALA A 97 16.96 3.31 -8.08
C ALA A 97 15.44 3.31 -8.33
N MET A 98 14.96 4.00 -9.37
CA MET A 98 13.56 4.08 -9.77
C MET A 98 13.37 3.61 -11.22
N LEU A 99 12.43 2.69 -11.45
CA LEU A 99 12.00 2.24 -12.78
C LEU A 99 10.48 2.31 -12.87
N ASP A 100 9.96 2.98 -13.90
CA ASP A 100 8.51 3.18 -14.09
C ASP A 100 7.78 3.72 -12.85
N GLY A 101 8.45 4.61 -12.11
CA GLY A 101 7.92 5.21 -10.87
C GLY A 101 7.93 4.28 -9.65
N LYS A 102 8.60 3.13 -9.71
CA LYS A 102 8.72 2.16 -8.62
C LYS A 102 10.16 1.98 -8.19
N VAL A 103 10.36 1.68 -6.90
CA VAL A 103 11.68 1.34 -6.35
C VAL A 103 12.21 0.07 -7.02
N ALA A 104 13.42 0.16 -7.57
CA ALA A 104 14.08 -0.90 -8.34
C ALA A 104 15.18 -1.62 -7.55
N VAL A 105 15.55 -1.12 -6.37
CA VAL A 105 16.57 -1.70 -5.50
C VAL A 105 15.94 -2.26 -4.23
N ASP A 106 16.51 -3.34 -3.68
CA ASP A 106 16.04 -3.92 -2.41
C ASP A 106 16.74 -3.25 -1.22
N PHE A 107 16.00 -2.49 -0.43
CA PHE A 107 16.51 -1.82 0.76
C PHE A 107 16.43 -2.66 2.04
N SER A 108 16.00 -3.92 1.98
CA SER A 108 15.81 -4.77 3.16
C SER A 108 17.04 -4.87 4.06
N SER A 109 18.26 -4.78 3.49
CA SER A 109 19.53 -4.77 4.24
C SER A 109 19.94 -3.39 4.78
N GLN A 110 19.26 -2.32 4.37
CA GLN A 110 19.62 -0.95 4.75
C GLN A 110 18.88 -0.53 6.02
N SER A 111 19.61 0.13 6.93
CA SER A 111 19.02 0.66 8.16
C SER A 111 18.21 1.93 7.88
N ARG A 112 17.25 2.24 8.76
CA ARG A 112 16.46 3.47 8.70
C ARG A 112 17.35 4.73 8.68
N ALA A 113 18.41 4.74 9.50
CA ALA A 113 19.37 5.85 9.55
C ALA A 113 20.16 6.01 8.24
N THR A 114 20.49 4.90 7.58
CA THR A 114 21.14 4.96 6.25
C THR A 114 20.19 5.53 5.21
N LEU A 115 18.94 5.05 5.20
CA LEU A 115 17.91 5.56 4.29
C LEU A 115 17.60 7.03 4.53
N SER A 116 17.62 7.52 5.77
CA SER A 116 17.40 8.93 6.06
C SER A 116 18.55 9.81 5.55
N ALA A 117 19.80 9.35 5.61
CA ALA A 117 20.94 10.03 5.00
C ALA A 117 20.81 10.12 3.46
N VAL A 118 20.35 9.05 2.81
CA VAL A 118 20.08 9.03 1.36
C VAL A 118 18.92 9.95 0.99
N ALA A 119 17.83 9.90 1.75
CA ALA A 119 16.64 10.71 1.53
C ALA A 119 16.91 12.21 1.72
N SER A 120 17.74 12.58 2.71
CA SER A 120 18.17 13.97 2.91
C SER A 120 19.22 14.45 1.89
N ASN A 121 19.64 13.57 0.98
CA ASN A 121 20.74 13.79 0.04
C ASN A 121 21.97 14.38 0.74
N THR A 122 22.39 13.74 1.84
CA THR A 122 23.56 14.18 2.61
C THR A 122 24.78 14.32 1.69
N ASP A 123 25.47 15.45 1.81
CA ASP A 123 26.62 15.84 0.97
C ASP A 123 26.36 15.91 -0.55
N GLY A 124 25.10 15.84 -0.99
CA GLY A 124 24.76 15.85 -2.42
C GLY A 124 25.22 14.60 -3.18
N LEU A 125 25.42 13.48 -2.49
CA LEU A 125 25.95 12.22 -3.05
C LEU A 125 24.92 11.40 -3.83
N PHE A 126 23.64 11.73 -3.72
CA PHE A 126 22.54 10.93 -4.26
C PHE A 126 21.77 11.69 -5.34
N THR A 127 21.33 10.92 -6.33
CA THR A 127 20.43 11.37 -7.37
C THR A 127 19.01 11.57 -6.82
N SER A 128 18.18 12.30 -7.56
CA SER A 128 16.77 12.46 -7.20
C SER A 128 16.04 11.13 -7.09
N ASP A 129 16.37 10.16 -7.95
CA ASP A 129 15.72 8.84 -7.94
C ASP A 129 16.13 8.04 -6.70
N GLU A 130 17.40 8.12 -6.28
CA GLU A 130 17.89 7.45 -5.07
C GLU A 130 17.26 8.04 -3.80
N SER A 131 17.21 9.37 -3.70
CA SER A 131 16.54 10.03 -2.57
C SER A 131 15.03 9.76 -2.57
N ALA A 132 14.38 9.71 -3.73
CA ALA A 132 12.96 9.35 -3.85
C ALA A 132 12.71 7.89 -3.47
N ALA A 133 13.58 6.97 -3.88
CA ALA A 133 13.48 5.56 -3.55
C ALA A 133 13.66 5.33 -2.04
N ALA A 134 14.65 5.98 -1.41
CA ALA A 134 14.85 5.91 0.03
C ALA A 134 13.69 6.53 0.82
N THR A 135 13.13 7.66 0.35
CA THR A 135 11.93 8.28 0.93
C THR A 135 10.72 7.34 0.85
N SER A 136 10.53 6.68 -0.31
CA SER A 136 9.45 5.73 -0.52
C SER A 136 9.55 4.52 0.40
N GLU A 137 10.78 4.01 0.60
CA GLU A 137 11.04 2.91 1.52
C GLU A 137 10.81 3.30 2.99
N LEU A 138 11.26 4.48 3.41
CA LEU A 138 11.00 4.99 4.76
C LEU A 138 9.49 5.10 5.03
N GLN A 139 8.72 5.61 4.06
CA GLN A 139 7.26 5.67 4.15
C GLN A 139 6.65 4.26 4.17
N ALA A 140 7.14 3.32 3.36
CA ALA A 140 6.66 1.94 3.35
C ALA A 140 6.86 1.25 4.71
N ARG A 141 8.02 1.45 5.34
CA ARG A 141 8.31 0.95 6.70
C ARG A 141 7.40 1.58 7.76
N PHE A 142 7.19 2.89 7.67
CA PHE A 142 6.24 3.59 8.53
C PHE A 142 4.82 3.03 8.37
N ASN A 143 4.35 2.91 7.12
CA ASN A 143 3.02 2.39 6.81
C ASN A 143 2.83 0.97 7.35
N ASN A 144 3.84 0.11 7.19
CA ASN A 144 3.82 -1.25 7.72
C ASN A 144 3.70 -1.27 9.26
N ALA A 145 4.48 -0.44 9.95
CA ALA A 145 4.42 -0.33 11.41
C ALA A 145 3.06 0.19 11.90
N MET A 146 2.43 1.09 11.14
CA MET A 146 1.17 1.72 11.52
C MET A 146 -0.09 0.98 11.07
N ALA A 147 0.03 -0.02 10.18
CA ALA A 147 -1.12 -0.69 9.54
C ALA A 147 -2.17 -1.19 10.55
N SER A 148 -1.75 -1.88 11.62
CA SER A 148 -2.66 -2.35 12.67
C SER A 148 -3.32 -1.21 13.44
N HIS A 149 -2.60 -0.10 13.65
CA HIS A 149 -3.13 1.08 14.34
C HIS A 149 -4.18 1.80 13.51
N VAL A 150 -4.03 1.83 12.17
CA VAL A 150 -5.04 2.38 11.26
C VAL A 150 -6.35 1.61 11.36
N VAL A 151 -6.29 0.27 11.36
CA VAL A 151 -7.48 -0.58 11.49
C VAL A 151 -8.20 -0.30 12.81
N ILE A 152 -7.45 -0.19 13.91
CA ILE A 152 -8.02 0.14 15.22
C ILE A 152 -8.67 1.53 15.17
N ALA A 153 -7.96 2.55 14.69
CA ALA A 153 -8.46 3.92 14.62
C ALA A 153 -9.74 4.04 13.78
N ARG A 154 -9.81 3.36 12.61
CA ARG A 154 -11.02 3.33 11.77
C ARG A 154 -12.19 2.61 12.43
N HIS A 155 -11.93 1.61 13.27
CA HIS A 155 -12.97 0.87 13.97
C HIS A 155 -13.48 1.58 15.22
N THR A 156 -12.58 2.20 16.00
CA THR A 156 -12.92 2.83 17.28
C THR A 156 -13.20 4.33 17.16
N GLY A 157 -12.70 4.98 16.10
CA GLY A 157 -12.66 6.43 15.97
C GLY A 157 -11.49 7.10 16.71
N ASP A 158 -10.60 6.32 17.33
CA ASP A 158 -9.47 6.83 18.12
C ASP A 158 -8.22 7.07 17.26
N TYR A 159 -8.24 8.16 16.49
CA TYR A 159 -7.07 8.60 15.74
C TYR A 159 -5.97 9.18 16.63
N ALA A 160 -6.27 9.59 17.87
CA ALA A 160 -5.24 10.10 18.78
C ALA A 160 -4.23 9.00 19.14
N SER A 161 -4.71 7.78 19.39
CA SER A 161 -3.83 6.62 19.60
C SER A 161 -2.98 6.28 18.38
N LEU A 162 -3.49 6.46 17.16
CA LEU A 162 -2.70 6.27 15.92
C LEU A 162 -1.58 7.32 15.82
N TYR A 163 -1.89 8.60 16.04
CA TYR A 163 -0.89 9.66 16.02
C TYR A 163 0.14 9.54 17.15
N GLN A 164 -0.26 9.04 18.31
CA GLN A 164 0.68 8.73 19.39
C GLN A 164 1.64 7.61 18.98
N ALA A 165 1.15 6.52 18.41
CA ALA A 165 1.99 5.43 17.91
C ALA A 165 2.97 5.92 16.81
N ALA A 166 2.51 6.80 15.91
CA ALA A 166 3.37 7.44 14.92
C ALA A 166 4.45 8.32 15.56
N SER A 167 4.11 9.09 16.59
CA SER A 167 5.05 9.90 17.36
C SER A 167 6.14 9.03 18.00
N ASP A 168 5.75 7.91 18.62
CA ASP A 168 6.66 6.97 19.28
C ASP A 168 7.56 6.26 18.26
N TYR A 169 7.05 5.96 17.05
CA TYR A 169 7.87 5.44 15.95
C TYR A 169 8.93 6.46 15.49
N LEU A 170 8.55 7.73 15.36
CA LEU A 170 9.50 8.78 14.99
C LEU A 170 10.58 9.00 16.06
N ASP A 171 10.25 8.84 17.34
CA ASP A 171 11.19 9.03 18.45
C ASP A 171 12.27 7.94 18.54
N GLN A 172 12.06 6.79 17.90
CA GLN A 172 13.05 5.72 17.73
C GLN A 172 14.14 6.07 16.68
N ALA A 173 14.06 7.23 16.04
CA ALA A 173 15.11 7.73 15.14
C ALA A 173 16.45 7.92 15.89
N SER A 174 17.55 7.67 15.19
CA SER A 174 18.89 8.04 15.66
C SER A 174 19.05 9.56 15.75
N ASP A 175 20.06 10.02 16.50
CA ASP A 175 20.33 11.46 16.65
C ASP A 175 20.68 12.13 15.31
N GLY A 176 21.39 11.40 14.43
CA GLY A 176 21.66 11.84 13.06
C GLY A 176 20.37 12.06 12.26
N GLU A 177 19.46 11.10 12.28
CA GLU A 177 18.16 11.23 11.60
C GLU A 177 17.32 12.39 12.19
N LYS A 178 17.30 12.53 13.52
CA LYS A 178 16.61 13.63 14.22
C LYS A 178 17.16 15.01 13.86
N ALA A 179 18.43 15.09 13.44
CA ALA A 179 19.03 16.34 13.00
C ALA A 179 18.50 16.79 11.62
N THR A 180 17.99 15.88 10.79
CA THR A 180 17.51 16.17 9.43
C THR A 180 16.29 17.09 9.42
N ALA A 181 16.13 17.88 8.36
CA ALA A 181 14.96 18.74 8.17
C ALA A 181 13.66 17.93 7.99
N ALA A 182 13.75 16.80 7.28
CA ALA A 182 12.62 15.92 7.02
C ALA A 182 12.03 15.35 8.32
N TRP A 183 12.87 14.81 9.22
CA TRP A 183 12.40 14.28 10.50
C TRP A 183 11.73 15.38 11.35
N LYS A 184 12.32 16.57 11.41
CA LYS A 184 11.76 17.70 12.18
C LYS A 184 10.39 18.12 11.63
N ALA A 185 10.23 18.16 10.32
CA ALA A 185 8.95 18.47 9.67
C ALA A 185 7.90 17.39 9.98
N GLN A 186 8.25 16.11 9.82
CA GLN A 186 7.38 14.98 10.15
C GLN A 186 6.95 14.99 11.63
N LYS A 187 7.90 15.21 12.55
CA LYS A 187 7.61 15.25 13.98
C LYS A 187 6.66 16.39 14.35
N LEU A 188 6.85 17.57 13.75
CA LEU A 188 5.95 18.71 13.94
C LEU A 188 4.54 18.41 13.40
N ALA A 189 4.45 17.83 12.20
CA ALA A 189 3.18 17.45 11.58
C ALA A 189 2.42 16.43 12.44
N VAL A 190 3.08 15.34 12.87
CA VAL A 190 2.50 14.32 13.76
C VAL A 190 2.04 14.92 15.09
N THR A 191 2.83 15.83 15.70
CA THR A 191 2.43 16.48 16.96
C THR A 191 1.19 17.37 16.76
N THR A 192 1.12 18.06 15.63
CA THR A 192 -0.03 18.91 15.26
C THR A 192 -1.27 18.05 15.02
N GLY A 193 -1.12 16.95 14.27
CA GLY A 193 -2.18 15.97 14.04
C GLY A 193 -2.67 15.29 15.31
N LEU A 194 -1.78 14.96 16.25
CA LEU A 194 -2.15 14.44 17.58
C LEU A 194 -3.03 15.43 18.35
N SER A 195 -2.66 16.71 18.36
CA SER A 195 -3.47 17.76 19.01
C SER A 195 -4.85 17.88 18.35
N ALA A 196 -4.92 17.81 17.02
CA ALA A 196 -6.16 17.86 16.27
C ALA A 196 -7.03 16.60 16.50
N ALA A 197 -6.42 15.42 16.58
CA ALA A 197 -7.11 14.15 16.86
C ALA A 197 -7.75 14.14 18.25
N ASN A 198 -7.02 14.64 19.26
CA ASN A 198 -7.55 14.80 20.61
C ASN A 198 -8.75 15.77 20.68
N SER A 199 -8.82 16.73 19.76
CA SER A 199 -9.91 17.71 19.71
C SER A 199 -11.15 17.16 18.99
N ASN A 200 -10.99 16.20 18.07
CA ASN A 200 -12.05 15.69 17.21
C ASN A 200 -12.05 14.16 17.18
N PHE A 201 -12.74 13.54 18.14
CA PHE A 201 -12.92 12.09 18.17
C PHE A 201 -13.77 11.60 16.99
N GLY A 202 -13.46 10.41 16.47
CA GLY A 202 -14.26 9.76 15.41
C GLY A 202 -13.95 10.22 13.99
N LYS A 203 -13.00 11.13 13.81
CA LYS A 203 -12.57 11.64 12.50
C LYS A 203 -11.04 11.74 12.45
N ALA A 204 -10.46 11.35 11.33
CA ALA A 204 -9.05 11.61 11.05
C ALA A 204 -8.79 13.13 11.00
N PRO A 205 -7.74 13.62 11.66
CA PRO A 205 -7.28 15.00 11.50
C PRO A 205 -6.95 15.32 10.05
N ASP A 206 -7.44 16.46 9.58
CA ASP A 206 -6.94 17.09 8.37
C ASP A 206 -5.89 18.13 8.80
N THR A 207 -4.61 17.76 8.68
CA THR A 207 -3.49 18.63 9.08
C THR A 207 -3.09 19.60 7.96
N GLY A 208 -3.47 19.32 6.71
CA GLY A 208 -3.03 20.08 5.53
C GLY A 208 -1.51 20.11 5.32
N ASP A 209 -0.73 19.32 6.07
CA ASP A 209 0.73 19.29 6.02
C ASP A 209 1.19 18.09 5.21
N ALA A 210 1.84 18.35 4.08
CA ALA A 210 2.38 17.30 3.21
C ALA A 210 3.49 16.46 3.88
N ASN A 211 4.04 16.92 5.01
CA ASN A 211 5.03 16.17 5.79
C ASN A 211 4.38 15.25 6.83
N ASP A 212 3.05 15.20 6.92
CA ASP A 212 2.34 14.31 7.83
C ASP A 212 2.33 12.87 7.29
N PRO A 213 3.13 11.94 7.86
CA PRO A 213 3.18 10.58 7.37
C PRO A 213 1.91 9.78 7.71
N VAL A 214 1.13 10.21 8.72
CA VAL A 214 -0.15 9.57 9.07
C VAL A 214 -1.22 9.98 8.08
N ALA A 215 -1.32 11.25 7.73
CA ALA A 215 -2.24 11.71 6.69
C ALA A 215 -1.94 11.01 5.35
N ALA A 216 -0.66 10.96 4.94
CA ALA A 216 -0.24 10.25 3.72
C ALA A 216 -0.58 8.75 3.75
N LEU A 217 -0.47 8.11 4.92
CA LEU A 217 -0.88 6.71 5.13
C LEU A 217 -2.39 6.52 4.96
N LEU A 218 -3.20 7.41 5.55
CA LEU A 218 -4.66 7.31 5.49
C LEU A 218 -5.22 7.62 4.09
N ASP A 219 -4.59 8.55 3.35
CA ASP A 219 -4.95 8.89 1.98
C ASP A 219 -4.54 7.82 0.95
N GLY A 220 -3.51 7.03 1.28
CA GLY A 220 -3.02 5.94 0.45
C GLY A 220 -4.09 4.89 0.16
N PRO A 221 -4.11 4.30 -1.04
CA PRO A 221 -5.05 3.23 -1.36
C PRO A 221 -4.80 2.03 -0.45
N ASP A 222 -5.88 1.38 0.01
CA ASP A 222 -5.76 0.16 0.80
C ASP A 222 -4.96 -0.94 0.07
N SER A 223 -4.20 -1.70 0.86
CA SER A 223 -3.38 -2.82 0.39
C SER A 223 -4.28 -3.93 -0.16
N GLY A 224 -4.39 -4.02 -1.48
CA GLY A 224 -5.26 -4.99 -2.16
C GLY A 224 -5.78 -4.49 -3.50
N ILE A 225 -5.77 -3.19 -3.72
CA ILE A 225 -6.08 -2.59 -5.02
C ILE A 225 -4.92 -2.84 -5.98
N THR A 226 -5.22 -3.46 -7.12
CA THR A 226 -4.25 -3.82 -8.16
C THR A 226 -4.81 -3.46 -9.53
N THR A 227 -3.92 -3.03 -10.44
CA THR A 227 -4.29 -2.89 -11.85
C THR A 227 -4.34 -4.27 -12.48
N LEU A 228 -5.53 -4.68 -12.92
CA LEU A 228 -5.75 -5.98 -13.53
C LEU A 228 -5.68 -5.91 -15.05
N GLY A 229 -5.06 -6.92 -15.65
CA GLY A 229 -5.08 -7.14 -17.09
C GLY A 229 -6.39 -7.78 -17.58
N SER A 230 -6.55 -7.84 -18.89
CA SER A 230 -7.70 -8.49 -19.55
C SER A 230 -7.81 -10.00 -19.28
N ASP A 231 -6.71 -10.62 -18.87
CA ASP A 231 -6.58 -12.04 -18.53
C ASP A 231 -6.95 -12.37 -17.07
N ALA A 232 -7.18 -11.34 -16.23
CA ALA A 232 -7.61 -11.56 -14.85
C ALA A 232 -8.92 -12.36 -14.82
N THR A 233 -9.04 -13.29 -13.88
CA THR A 233 -10.26 -14.07 -13.64
C THR A 233 -11.36 -13.22 -13.00
N THR A 234 -12.62 -13.63 -13.13
CA THR A 234 -13.76 -12.95 -12.49
C THR A 234 -13.59 -12.84 -10.96
N SER A 235 -13.03 -13.86 -10.30
CA SER A 235 -12.75 -13.80 -8.86
C SER A 235 -11.65 -12.79 -8.51
N GLN A 236 -10.62 -12.62 -9.34
CA GLN A 236 -9.61 -11.57 -9.13
C GLN A 236 -10.21 -10.18 -9.32
N VAL A 237 -11.05 -9.99 -10.33
CA VAL A 237 -11.78 -8.72 -10.54
C VAL A 237 -12.70 -8.44 -9.36
N ALA A 238 -13.38 -9.45 -8.81
CA ALA A 238 -14.23 -9.31 -7.63
C ALA A 238 -13.43 -8.92 -6.38
N ALA A 239 -12.31 -9.59 -6.11
CA ALA A 239 -11.44 -9.25 -4.98
C ALA A 239 -10.91 -7.81 -5.09
N ASN A 240 -10.50 -7.39 -6.28
CA ASN A 240 -10.06 -6.03 -6.53
C ASN A 240 -11.19 -5.00 -6.33
N ALA A 241 -12.39 -5.29 -6.87
CA ALA A 241 -13.57 -4.44 -6.69
C ALA A 241 -13.94 -4.28 -5.21
N ARG A 242 -13.83 -5.37 -4.44
CA ARG A 242 -14.05 -5.38 -2.99
C ARG A 242 -13.06 -4.45 -2.29
N ALA A 243 -11.76 -4.60 -2.58
CA ALA A 243 -10.73 -3.73 -2.03
C ALA A 243 -10.96 -2.24 -2.38
N MET A 244 -11.40 -1.93 -3.60
CA MET A 244 -11.71 -0.55 -4.01
C MET A 244 -12.92 0.05 -3.27
N LEU A 245 -13.92 -0.76 -2.94
CA LEU A 245 -15.07 -0.30 -2.15
C LEU A 245 -14.72 -0.16 -0.67
N ASP A 246 -13.91 -1.08 -0.14
CA ASP A 246 -13.45 -1.06 1.24
C ASP A 246 -12.56 0.18 1.49
N ASP A 247 -11.72 0.55 0.52
CA ASP A 247 -10.95 1.81 0.52
C ASP A 247 -11.84 3.05 0.63
N GLN A 248 -12.96 3.09 -0.12
CA GLN A 248 -13.92 4.18 -0.02
C GLN A 248 -14.66 4.18 1.31
N GLU A 249 -14.98 3.01 1.86
CA GLU A 249 -15.61 2.90 3.18
C GLU A 249 -14.66 3.41 4.27
N ASN A 250 -13.38 3.04 4.17
CA ASN A 250 -12.34 3.50 5.07
C ASN A 250 -12.13 5.01 4.97
N LYS A 251 -12.09 5.58 3.77
CA LYS A 251 -12.07 7.04 3.58
C LYS A 251 -13.30 7.74 4.15
N ALA A 252 -14.48 7.12 4.03
CA ALA A 252 -15.68 7.67 4.65
C ALA A 252 -15.57 7.68 6.19
N LYS A 253 -15.00 6.62 6.79
CA LYS A 253 -14.72 6.53 8.25
C LYS A 253 -13.66 7.54 8.69
N ASP A 254 -12.59 7.70 7.91
CA ASP A 254 -11.57 8.73 8.13
C ASP A 254 -12.21 10.12 8.14
N ASN A 255 -13.20 10.36 7.27
CA ASN A 255 -14.00 11.58 7.24
C ASN A 255 -15.07 11.70 8.35
N GLY A 256 -15.21 10.70 9.23
CA GLY A 256 -16.23 10.66 10.29
C GLY A 256 -17.65 10.45 9.76
N THR A 257 -17.76 9.80 8.61
CA THR A 257 -19.03 9.54 7.90
C THR A 257 -19.17 8.07 7.53
N THR A 258 -20.26 7.72 6.83
CA THR A 258 -20.45 6.38 6.26
C THR A 258 -20.53 6.48 4.74
N LEU A 259 -20.08 5.41 4.06
CA LEU A 259 -20.26 5.28 2.62
C LEU A 259 -21.72 4.98 2.30
N SER A 260 -22.27 5.69 1.31
CA SER A 260 -23.67 5.60 0.90
C SER A 260 -23.77 5.21 -0.57
N PHE A 261 -24.48 4.10 -0.80
CA PHE A 261 -24.73 3.52 -2.13
C PHE A 261 -26.01 4.06 -2.80
N TYR A 262 -26.83 4.83 -2.06
CA TYR A 262 -28.07 5.39 -2.56
C TYR A 262 -27.88 6.83 -3.00
N SER A 263 -28.28 7.17 -4.23
CA SER A 263 -28.21 8.55 -4.75
C SER A 263 -29.13 9.52 -4.00
N SER A 264 -30.20 9.03 -3.36
CA SER A 264 -31.21 9.84 -2.67
C SER A 264 -30.87 10.20 -1.22
N GLN A 265 -29.93 9.48 -0.58
CA GLN A 265 -29.52 9.82 0.78
C GLN A 265 -28.72 11.13 0.78
N THR A 266 -29.04 12.07 1.65
CA THR A 266 -28.32 13.35 1.74
C THR A 266 -27.18 13.34 2.75
N SER A 267 -27.08 12.29 3.57
CA SER A 267 -26.05 12.11 4.58
C SER A 267 -25.02 11.06 4.17
N GLY A 268 -23.74 11.31 4.46
CA GLY A 268 -22.64 10.39 4.18
C GLY A 268 -21.93 10.66 2.85
N GLN A 269 -20.75 10.04 2.70
CA GLN A 269 -19.97 10.10 1.47
C GLN A 269 -20.63 9.21 0.42
N LYS A 270 -20.76 9.69 -0.82
CA LYS A 270 -21.29 8.88 -1.92
C LYS A 270 -20.23 7.93 -2.44
N VAL A 271 -20.64 6.72 -2.80
CA VAL A 271 -19.80 5.81 -3.56
C VAL A 271 -19.41 6.47 -4.89
N ASP A 272 -18.12 6.40 -5.20
CA ASP A 272 -17.52 6.88 -6.44
C ASP A 272 -17.08 5.69 -7.29
N PHE A 273 -17.75 5.50 -8.42
CA PHE A 273 -17.42 4.45 -9.38
C PHE A 273 -16.49 4.92 -10.50
N THR A 274 -15.94 6.13 -10.45
CA THR A 274 -15.11 6.70 -11.54
C THR A 274 -13.97 5.78 -11.95
N ASN A 275 -13.31 5.15 -10.99
CA ASN A 275 -12.19 4.23 -11.24
C ASN A 275 -12.62 2.76 -11.46
N PHE A 276 -13.91 2.44 -11.36
CA PHE A 276 -14.43 1.11 -11.63
C PHE A 276 -14.73 1.00 -13.12
N ASP A 277 -14.05 0.12 -13.84
CA ASP A 277 -14.41 -0.15 -15.23
C ASP A 277 -15.74 -0.94 -15.32
N ASN A 278 -16.31 -1.01 -16.52
CA ASN A 278 -17.60 -1.68 -16.70
C ASN A 278 -17.55 -3.18 -16.36
N ARG A 279 -16.39 -3.83 -16.57
CA ARG A 279 -16.18 -5.23 -16.21
C ARG A 279 -16.24 -5.42 -14.70
N THR A 280 -15.65 -4.50 -13.95
CA THR A 280 -15.66 -4.46 -12.48
C THR A 280 -17.09 -4.24 -11.97
N LEU A 281 -17.83 -3.28 -12.54
CA LEU A 281 -19.25 -3.06 -12.20
C LEU A 281 -20.12 -4.29 -12.50
N ALA A 282 -19.92 -4.93 -13.66
CA ALA A 282 -20.63 -6.15 -14.01
C ALA A 282 -20.26 -7.31 -13.06
N THR A 283 -19.00 -7.41 -12.64
CA THR A 283 -18.54 -8.41 -11.68
C THR A 283 -19.20 -8.23 -10.31
N ILE A 284 -19.31 -6.98 -9.81
CA ILE A 284 -20.06 -6.66 -8.59
C ILE A 284 -21.50 -7.17 -8.71
N MET A 285 -22.15 -6.93 -9.87
CA MET A 285 -23.52 -7.37 -10.11
C MET A 285 -23.70 -8.89 -10.19
N LEU A 286 -22.72 -9.60 -10.76
CA LEU A 286 -22.70 -11.06 -10.75
C LEU A 286 -22.52 -11.63 -9.34
N ASN A 287 -21.88 -10.85 -8.47
CA ASN A 287 -21.62 -11.17 -7.07
C ASN A 287 -21.03 -12.58 -6.88
N PRO A 288 -19.89 -12.89 -7.53
CA PRO A 288 -19.22 -14.15 -7.29
C PRO A 288 -18.90 -14.24 -5.79
N ASP A 289 -19.08 -15.44 -5.24
CA ASP A 289 -18.78 -15.75 -3.84
C ASP A 289 -19.59 -14.96 -2.79
N SER A 290 -20.65 -14.24 -3.20
CA SER A 290 -21.50 -13.43 -2.31
C SER A 290 -20.74 -12.32 -1.55
N SER A 291 -19.70 -11.76 -2.17
CA SER A 291 -18.82 -10.73 -1.58
C SER A 291 -19.39 -9.31 -1.56
N PHE A 292 -20.53 -9.09 -2.24
CA PHE A 292 -21.19 -7.80 -2.35
C PHE A 292 -22.61 -7.86 -1.77
N SER A 293 -22.97 -6.82 -1.04
CA SER A 293 -24.31 -6.57 -0.51
C SER A 293 -25.30 -6.18 -1.59
N SER A 294 -26.59 -6.23 -1.26
CA SER A 294 -27.66 -5.79 -2.16
C SER A 294 -27.53 -4.32 -2.60
N ASP A 295 -27.02 -3.47 -1.71
CA ASP A 295 -26.90 -2.03 -1.93
C ASP A 295 -25.77 -1.72 -2.91
N GLU A 296 -24.65 -2.42 -2.77
CA GLU A 296 -23.52 -2.36 -3.71
C GLU A 296 -23.89 -2.84 -5.10
N ILE A 297 -24.58 -3.98 -5.18
CA ILE A 297 -25.10 -4.54 -6.44
C ILE A 297 -26.05 -3.55 -7.10
N TYR A 298 -26.95 -2.94 -6.32
CA TYR A 298 -27.90 -1.97 -6.85
C TYR A 298 -27.19 -0.71 -7.39
N ALA A 299 -26.24 -0.16 -6.64
CA ALA A 299 -25.49 1.02 -7.06
C ALA A 299 -24.65 0.76 -8.31
N ALA A 300 -23.91 -0.36 -8.35
CA ALA A 300 -23.15 -0.78 -9.52
C ALA A 300 -24.05 -0.98 -10.75
N LYS A 301 -25.26 -1.54 -10.55
CA LYS A 301 -26.26 -1.67 -11.60
C LYS A 301 -26.73 -0.33 -12.15
N GLN A 302 -27.00 0.65 -11.29
CA GLN A 302 -27.42 1.98 -11.75
C GLN A 302 -26.32 2.63 -12.58
N GLU A 303 -25.07 2.55 -12.12
CA GLU A 303 -23.92 3.11 -12.82
C GLU A 303 -23.66 2.42 -14.17
N LEU A 304 -23.62 1.08 -14.20
CA LEU A 304 -23.40 0.32 -15.44
C LEU A 304 -24.50 0.60 -16.47
N ASN A 305 -25.76 0.67 -16.04
CA ASN A 305 -26.88 1.01 -16.93
C ASN A 305 -26.76 2.45 -17.44
N GLN A 306 -26.34 3.40 -16.61
CA GLN A 306 -26.11 4.77 -17.03
C GLN A 306 -25.01 4.85 -18.08
N ARG A 307 -23.87 4.23 -17.84
CA ARG A 307 -22.73 4.18 -18.79
C ARG A 307 -23.11 3.51 -20.10
N THR A 308 -23.78 2.36 -20.02
CA THR A 308 -24.23 1.62 -21.20
C THR A 308 -25.20 2.44 -22.04
N ARG A 309 -26.18 3.12 -21.42
CA ARG A 309 -27.11 4.01 -22.13
C ARG A 309 -26.40 5.17 -22.80
N THR A 310 -25.47 5.83 -22.11
CA THR A 310 -24.67 6.93 -22.68
C THR A 310 -23.81 6.45 -23.85
N ALA A 311 -23.14 5.32 -23.71
CA ALA A 311 -22.32 4.73 -24.77
C ALA A 311 -23.16 4.36 -26.00
N MET A 312 -24.31 3.69 -25.81
CA MET A 312 -25.23 3.36 -26.89
C MET A 312 -25.81 4.61 -27.56
N TYR A 313 -26.18 5.63 -26.78
CA TYR A 313 -26.66 6.90 -27.32
C TYR A 313 -25.60 7.57 -28.19
N ASN A 314 -24.37 7.69 -27.70
CA ASN A 314 -23.26 8.28 -28.46
C ASN A 314 -22.92 7.47 -29.73
N THR A 315 -23.10 6.15 -29.68
CA THR A 315 -22.88 5.25 -30.82
C THR A 315 -23.97 5.38 -31.88
N LEU A 316 -25.23 5.51 -31.46
CA LEU A 316 -26.39 5.62 -32.35
C LEU A 316 -26.59 7.04 -32.90
N PHE A 317 -26.22 8.04 -32.11
CA PHE A 317 -26.36 9.45 -32.41
C PHE A 317 -25.02 10.17 -32.20
N PRO A 318 -23.99 9.82 -33.01
CA PRO A 318 -22.73 10.54 -32.96
C PRO A 318 -22.99 12.03 -33.22
N SER A 319 -22.36 12.91 -32.43
CA SER A 319 -22.56 14.36 -32.55
C SER A 319 -22.29 14.83 -33.98
N SER A 320 -23.19 15.67 -34.48
CA SER A 320 -23.41 16.04 -35.89
C SER A 320 -22.31 16.89 -36.56
N ASN A 321 -21.06 16.84 -36.07
CA ASN A 321 -19.93 17.57 -36.68
C ASN A 321 -19.28 16.82 -37.86
N GLY A 322 -19.83 15.70 -38.31
CA GLY A 322 -19.32 14.97 -39.47
C GLY A 322 -20.38 14.11 -40.16
N SER A 323 -21.00 14.67 -41.20
CA SER A 323 -21.80 13.99 -42.23
C SER A 323 -23.26 13.58 -41.88
N PRO A 324 -24.24 13.80 -42.78
CA PRO A 324 -25.65 13.45 -42.58
C PRO A 324 -25.98 11.94 -42.63
N ASP A 325 -24.98 11.07 -42.78
CA ASP A 325 -25.16 9.63 -43.04
C ASP A 325 -25.02 8.74 -41.78
N SER A 326 -25.20 9.35 -40.59
CA SER A 326 -24.92 8.75 -39.27
C SER A 326 -25.73 7.49 -38.93
N SER A 327 -26.80 7.21 -39.66
CA SER A 327 -27.63 6.02 -39.42
C SER A 327 -26.90 4.72 -39.81
N SER A 328 -26.04 4.73 -40.84
CA SER A 328 -25.37 3.53 -41.37
C SER A 328 -24.18 3.07 -40.51
N THR A 329 -23.62 3.98 -39.71
CA THR A 329 -22.53 3.72 -38.77
C THR A 329 -23.02 3.23 -37.41
N GLY A 330 -24.27 3.49 -37.02
CA GLY A 330 -24.79 3.16 -35.69
C GLY A 330 -24.80 1.66 -35.40
N ALA A 331 -25.22 0.83 -36.35
CA ALA A 331 -25.23 -0.63 -36.16
C ALA A 331 -23.81 -1.24 -36.11
N LEU A 332 -22.87 -0.71 -36.91
CA LEU A 332 -21.46 -1.12 -36.86
C LEU A 332 -20.80 -0.70 -35.54
N GLY A 333 -21.08 0.52 -35.08
CA GLY A 333 -20.61 1.00 -33.79
C GLY A 333 -21.19 0.18 -32.62
N LEU A 334 -22.46 -0.21 -32.70
CA LEU A 334 -23.05 -1.11 -31.68
C LEU A 334 -22.36 -2.48 -31.69
N MET A 335 -22.08 -3.04 -32.87
CA MET A 335 -21.31 -4.29 -32.97
C MET A 335 -19.92 -4.16 -32.34
N GLN A 336 -19.21 -3.05 -32.58
CA GLN A 336 -17.90 -2.79 -31.96
C GLN A 336 -18.02 -2.69 -30.44
N THR A 337 -19.02 -1.95 -29.94
CA THR A 337 -19.30 -1.82 -28.51
C THR A 337 -19.56 -3.20 -27.88
N TYR A 338 -20.39 -4.04 -28.48
CA TYR A 338 -20.65 -5.40 -27.97
C TYR A 338 -19.42 -6.31 -28.05
N ASN A 339 -18.60 -6.19 -29.09
CA ASN A 339 -17.38 -6.99 -29.21
C ASN A 339 -16.35 -6.63 -28.13
N ASN A 340 -16.29 -5.36 -27.75
CA ASN A 340 -15.35 -4.86 -26.73
C ASN A 340 -15.83 -5.11 -25.29
N MET A 341 -17.09 -5.52 -25.08
CA MET A 341 -17.58 -5.90 -23.75
C MET A 341 -16.94 -7.21 -23.27
N SER A 342 -16.59 -7.22 -21.99
CA SER A 342 -16.18 -8.41 -21.25
C SER A 342 -17.30 -9.47 -21.18
N ALA A 343 -16.93 -10.69 -20.80
CA ALA A 343 -17.89 -11.77 -20.61
C ALA A 343 -18.88 -11.47 -19.47
N GLU A 344 -18.39 -10.83 -18.41
CA GLU A 344 -19.18 -10.40 -17.27
C GLU A 344 -20.22 -9.35 -17.68
N GLU A 345 -19.81 -8.32 -18.43
CA GLU A 345 -20.72 -7.30 -18.98
C GLU A 345 -21.80 -7.91 -19.86
N LYS A 346 -21.43 -8.79 -20.80
CA LYS A 346 -22.38 -9.45 -21.70
C LYS A 346 -23.43 -10.24 -20.94
N THR A 347 -23.00 -10.97 -19.91
CA THR A 347 -23.89 -11.78 -19.08
C THR A 347 -24.90 -10.90 -18.35
N VAL A 348 -24.44 -9.83 -17.70
CA VAL A 348 -25.28 -8.95 -16.90
C VAL A 348 -26.23 -8.09 -17.75
N LEU A 349 -25.79 -7.64 -18.92
CA LEU A 349 -26.58 -6.83 -19.84
C LEU A 349 -27.48 -7.67 -20.77
N GLY A 350 -27.43 -9.00 -20.68
CA GLY A 350 -28.21 -9.90 -21.54
C GLY A 350 -27.80 -9.81 -23.02
N VAL A 351 -26.53 -9.49 -23.30
CA VAL A 351 -25.98 -9.50 -24.65
C VAL A 351 -25.71 -10.95 -25.03
N THR A 352 -26.64 -11.50 -25.80
CA THR A 352 -26.56 -12.88 -26.32
C THR A 352 -26.12 -12.88 -27.78
N ASP A 353 -25.69 -14.03 -28.29
CA ASP A 353 -25.45 -14.23 -29.72
C ASP A 353 -26.67 -13.88 -30.58
N THR A 354 -27.88 -14.06 -30.04
CA THR A 354 -29.12 -13.66 -30.70
C THR A 354 -29.21 -12.14 -30.81
N THR A 355 -28.86 -11.41 -29.74
CA THR A 355 -28.84 -9.94 -29.74
C THR A 355 -27.83 -9.42 -30.77
N THR A 356 -26.62 -9.97 -30.79
CA THR A 356 -25.57 -9.61 -31.77
C THR A 356 -25.98 -9.94 -33.20
N SER A 357 -26.61 -11.09 -33.43
CA SER A 357 -27.08 -11.52 -34.75
C SER A 357 -28.18 -10.61 -35.30
N ARG A 358 -29.08 -10.13 -34.43
CA ARG A 358 -30.13 -9.16 -34.83
C ARG A 358 -29.53 -7.83 -35.25
N VAL A 359 -28.54 -7.32 -34.51
CA VAL A 359 -27.84 -6.07 -34.87
C VAL A 359 -27.13 -6.23 -36.23
N LEU A 360 -26.47 -7.37 -36.46
CA LEU A 360 -25.85 -7.69 -37.74
C LEU A 360 -26.87 -7.78 -38.89
N ALA A 361 -28.04 -8.38 -38.65
CA ALA A 361 -29.11 -8.45 -39.65
C ALA A 361 -29.66 -7.06 -40.02
N SER A 362 -29.85 -6.19 -39.02
CA SER A 362 -30.24 -4.79 -39.24
C SER A 362 -29.19 -4.04 -40.07
N TYR A 363 -27.90 -4.19 -39.76
CA TYR A 363 -26.81 -3.60 -40.53
C TYR A 363 -26.81 -4.07 -42.00
N LYS A 364 -26.94 -5.39 -42.24
CA LYS A 364 -27.01 -5.95 -43.61
C LYS A 364 -28.23 -5.42 -44.38
N THR A 365 -29.38 -5.30 -43.71
CA THR A 365 -30.60 -4.76 -44.31
C THR A 365 -30.42 -3.31 -44.71
N GLN A 366 -29.80 -2.50 -43.85
CA GLN A 366 -29.56 -1.09 -44.11
C GLN A 366 -28.57 -0.87 -45.25
N GLN A 367 -27.48 -1.66 -45.31
CA GLN A 367 -26.57 -1.65 -46.46
C GLN A 367 -27.27 -2.06 -47.76
N SER A 368 -28.13 -3.08 -47.72
CA SER A 368 -28.92 -3.48 -48.88
C SER A 368 -29.79 -2.33 -49.38
N VAL A 369 -30.49 -1.62 -48.50
CA VAL A 369 -31.35 -0.48 -48.87
C VAL A 369 -30.51 0.66 -49.46
N GLN A 370 -29.39 1.04 -48.84
CA GLN A 370 -28.49 2.06 -49.38
C GLN A 370 -27.98 1.70 -50.77
N ASN A 371 -27.50 0.46 -50.96
CA ASN A 371 -27.01 -0.01 -52.26
C ASN A 371 -28.12 0.01 -53.33
N THR A 372 -29.35 -0.34 -52.95
CA THR A 372 -30.48 -0.32 -53.88
C THR A 372 -30.84 1.12 -54.26
N LEU A 373 -30.90 2.04 -53.29
CA LEU A 373 -31.18 3.46 -53.56
C LEU A 373 -30.08 4.13 -54.40
N ALA A 374 -28.81 3.82 -54.14
CA ALA A 374 -27.68 4.31 -54.92
C ALA A 374 -27.70 3.82 -56.38
N SER A 375 -28.33 2.67 -56.66
CA SER A 375 -28.49 2.16 -58.03
C SER A 375 -29.63 2.83 -58.84
N TYR A 376 -30.47 3.63 -58.19
CA TYR A 376 -31.56 4.39 -58.81
C TYR A 376 -31.24 5.88 -59.02
N LEU A 377 -30.04 6.33 -58.62
CA LEU A 377 -29.46 7.65 -58.89
C LEU A 377 -28.35 7.50 -59.93
#